data_AF-A0A0C5WNV3-F1
#
_entry.id   AF-A0A0C5WNV3-F1
#
_cell.length_a   1.000
_cell.length_b   1.000
_cell.length_c   1.000
_cell.angle_alpha   90.00
_cell.angle_beta   90.00
_cell.angle_gamma   90.00
#
_symmetry.space_group_name_H-M   'P 1'
#
loop_
_entity.id
_entity.type
_entity.pdbx_description
1 polymer ?
#
loop_
_entity_poly.entity_id
_entity_poly.type
_entity_poly.pdbx_seq_one_letter_code
_entity_poly.pdbx_strand_id
1 'polypeptide(L)'
;MLGLAESQTFKGLSFGILFGANRVTGDSTGVKFGLANWNDNTAAGADIGFANYTGSQFTGLQFGALNYAGSLNGLQLGFINATDRIEKGVQIGLINYDKSGTFISKDIPVFPIINARF
;
A
#
# COMPACT_ATOMS: atom_id res chain seq x y z
N MET A 1 -8.21 -21.85 -11.47
CA MET A 1 -6.91 -21.24 -11.82
C MET A 1 -6.88 -19.87 -11.17
N LEU A 2 -6.01 -19.66 -10.17
CA LEU A 2 -5.80 -18.33 -9.60
C LEU A 2 -5.13 -17.48 -10.68
N GLY A 3 -5.83 -16.49 -11.23
CA GLY A 3 -5.31 -15.63 -12.28
C GLY A 3 -4.34 -14.62 -11.68
N LEU A 4 -3.05 -14.81 -11.90
CA LEU A 4 -2.08 -13.72 -11.76
C LEU A 4 -2.11 -12.92 -13.06
N ALA A 5 -2.53 -11.66 -12.98
CA ALA A 5 -2.35 -10.71 -14.07
C ALA A 5 -1.04 -9.97 -13.82
N GLU A 6 -0.01 -10.29 -14.62
CA GLU A 6 1.27 -9.57 -14.59
C GLU A 6 1.31 -8.53 -15.70
N SER A 7 1.65 -7.28 -15.35
CA SER A 7 1.86 -6.20 -16.30
C SER A 7 3.16 -5.47 -15.99
N GLN A 8 3.86 -4.98 -17.02
CA GLN A 8 5.04 -4.17 -16.82
C GLN A 8 4.68 -2.75 -16.38
N THR A 9 3.65 -2.16 -16.97
CA THR A 9 3.14 -0.84 -16.60
C THR A 9 1.63 -0.94 -16.51
N PHE A 10 1.02 -0.27 -15.54
CA PHE A 10 -0.44 -0.23 -15.41
C PHE A 10 -0.94 1.22 -15.41
N LYS A 11 -1.90 1.52 -16.28
CA LYS A 11 -2.63 2.79 -16.22
C LYS A 11 -4.12 2.56 -16.42
N GLY A 12 -4.94 2.94 -15.45
CA GLY A 12 -6.40 2.89 -15.58
C GLY A 12 -7.13 2.24 -14.40
N LEU A 13 -8.19 1.51 -14.69
CA LEU A 13 -9.02 0.82 -13.69
C LEU A 13 -8.85 -0.70 -13.88
N SER A 14 -8.42 -1.39 -12.83
CA SER A 14 -8.35 -2.86 -12.80
C SER A 14 -9.39 -3.40 -11.85
N PHE A 15 -10.22 -4.31 -12.34
CA PHE A 15 -11.17 -5.06 -11.56
C PHE A 15 -10.72 -6.52 -11.55
N GLY A 16 -9.73 -6.86 -10.73
CA GLY A 16 -9.30 -8.24 -10.48
C GLY A 16 -10.35 -9.09 -9.73
N ILE A 17 -11.62 -8.67 -9.81
CA ILE A 17 -12.80 -9.20 -9.14
C ILE A 17 -13.04 -10.59 -9.70
N LEU A 18 -12.44 -11.58 -9.03
CA LEU A 18 -13.17 -12.66 -8.38
C LEU A 18 -12.18 -13.55 -7.59
N PHE A 19 -10.92 -13.70 -8.04
CA PHE A 19 -9.90 -14.52 -7.37
C PHE A 19 -8.42 -14.14 -7.69
N GLY A 20 -8.19 -12.94 -8.24
CA GLY A 20 -6.90 -12.61 -8.85
C GLY A 20 -5.94 -11.81 -7.96
N ALA A 21 -4.64 -11.99 -8.22
CA ALA A 21 -3.59 -11.08 -7.77
C ALA A 21 -3.19 -10.19 -8.96
N ASN A 22 -3.17 -8.87 -8.75
CA ASN A 22 -2.63 -7.92 -9.73
C ASN A 22 -1.14 -7.73 -9.43
N ARG A 23 -0.24 -8.11 -10.34
CA ARG A 23 1.19 -7.80 -10.21
C ARG A 23 1.61 -6.80 -11.28
N VAL A 24 2.18 -5.68 -10.86
CA VAL A 24 2.81 -4.69 -11.75
C VAL A 24 4.30 -4.65 -11.43
N THR A 25 5.15 -4.97 -12.41
CA THR A 25 6.60 -5.04 -12.20
C THR A 25 7.30 -3.69 -12.34
N GLY A 26 6.74 -2.78 -13.14
CA GLY A 26 7.15 -1.38 -13.25
C GLY A 26 6.15 -0.45 -12.55
N ASP A 27 5.88 0.69 -13.18
CA ASP A 27 5.07 1.74 -12.57
C ASP A 27 3.57 1.50 -12.77
N SER A 28 2.78 1.81 -11.74
CA SER A 28 1.33 1.75 -11.80
C SER A 28 0.70 3.12 -11.49
N THR A 29 -0.35 3.47 -12.23
CA THR A 29 -1.16 4.67 -11.99
C THR A 29 -2.62 4.37 -12.22
N GLY A 30 -3.44 4.32 -11.18
CA GLY A 30 -4.85 4.03 -11.35
C GLY A 30 -5.53 3.50 -10.11
N VAL A 31 -6.68 2.85 -10.32
CA VAL A 31 -7.42 2.17 -9.25
C VAL A 31 -7.40 0.67 -9.52
N LYS A 32 -6.99 -0.11 -8.52
CA LYS A 32 -6.95 -1.57 -8.61
C LYS A 32 -7.81 -2.18 -7.51
N PHE A 33 -8.69 -3.07 -7.91
CA PHE A 33 -9.46 -3.94 -7.04
C PHE A 33 -8.95 -5.37 -7.19
N GLY A 34 -8.69 -6.09 -6.09
CA GLY A 34 -8.22 -7.48 -6.14
C GLY A 34 -8.04 -8.12 -4.77
N LEU A 35 -7.74 -9.42 -4.71
CA LEU A 35 -7.36 -10.05 -3.43
C LEU A 35 -5.98 -9.57 -2.98
N ALA A 36 -5.04 -9.53 -3.91
CA ALA A 36 -3.72 -8.97 -3.69
C ALA A 36 -3.38 -7.96 -4.79
N ASN A 37 -2.92 -6.78 -4.41
CA ASN A 37 -2.36 -5.79 -5.32
C ASN A 37 -0.86 -5.68 -5.04
N TRP A 38 -0.04 -6.05 -5.99
CA TRP A 38 1.41 -6.10 -5.86
C TRP A 38 2.05 -5.16 -6.89
N ASN A 39 2.80 -4.17 -6.42
CA ASN A 39 3.58 -3.27 -7.24
C ASN A 39 5.04 -3.44 -6.85
N ASP A 40 5.89 -3.93 -7.76
CA ASP A 40 7.31 -4.07 -7.47
C ASP A 40 8.02 -2.71 -7.44
N ASN A 41 7.50 -1.71 -8.16
CA ASN A 41 8.08 -0.35 -8.21
C ASN A 41 7.14 0.73 -7.64
N THR A 42 6.98 1.86 -8.35
CA THR A 42 6.19 3.01 -7.88
C THR A 42 4.74 2.86 -8.27
N ALA A 43 3.83 3.24 -7.37
CA ALA A 43 2.40 3.14 -7.59
C ALA A 43 1.70 4.43 -7.18
N ALA A 44 0.76 4.89 -7.99
CA ALA A 44 -0.05 6.08 -7.71
C ALA A 44 -1.55 5.79 -7.92
N GLY A 45 -2.41 6.22 -6.99
CA GLY A 45 -3.86 6.08 -7.09
C GLY A 45 -4.46 5.31 -5.92
N ALA A 46 -5.27 4.29 -6.17
CA ALA A 46 -5.97 3.55 -5.12
C ALA A 46 -5.86 2.03 -5.29
N ASP A 47 -5.24 1.36 -4.31
CA ASP A 47 -5.13 -0.10 -4.26
C ASP A 47 -6.07 -0.62 -3.18
N ILE A 48 -7.11 -1.34 -3.61
CA ILE A 48 -8.21 -1.82 -2.76
C ILE A 48 -8.21 -3.35 -2.83
N GLY A 49 -7.98 -4.01 -1.69
CA GLY A 49 -7.87 -5.47 -1.66
C GLY A 49 -7.68 -6.06 -0.28
N PHE A 50 -7.42 -7.36 -0.17
CA PHE A 50 -7.07 -7.97 1.12
C PHE A 50 -5.63 -7.62 1.51
N ALA A 51 -4.70 -7.71 0.55
CA ALA A 51 -3.31 -7.32 0.73
C ALA A 51 -2.86 -6.34 -0.36
N ASN A 52 -2.20 -5.26 0.03
CA ASN A 52 -1.61 -4.29 -0.89
C ASN A 52 -0.11 -4.15 -0.60
N TYR A 53 0.71 -4.22 -1.65
CA TYR A 53 2.16 -4.12 -1.57
C TYR A 53 2.70 -3.16 -2.64
N THR A 54 3.61 -2.28 -2.22
CA THR A 54 4.39 -1.42 -3.10
C THR A 54 5.85 -1.41 -2.65
N GLY A 55 6.75 -1.92 -3.49
CA GLY A 55 8.17 -2.07 -3.16
C GLY A 55 8.90 -0.73 -3.01
N SER A 56 8.60 0.23 -3.90
CA SER A 56 9.21 1.56 -3.90
C SER A 56 8.29 2.57 -3.22
N GLN A 57 7.77 3.56 -3.95
CA GLN A 57 6.92 4.62 -3.42
C GLN A 57 5.45 4.39 -3.77
N PHE A 58 4.57 4.55 -2.78
CA PHE A 58 3.13 4.58 -2.99
C PHE A 58 2.58 5.98 -2.76
N THR A 59 1.82 6.50 -3.72
CA THR A 59 1.11 7.78 -3.63
C THR A 59 -0.39 7.60 -3.75
N GLY A 60 -1.19 7.91 -2.72
CA GLY A 60 -2.65 7.84 -2.78
C GLY A 60 -3.28 7.00 -1.65
N LEU A 61 -4.19 6.07 -1.96
CA LEU A 61 -4.92 5.26 -0.97
C LEU A 61 -4.61 3.76 -1.07
N GLN A 62 -4.12 3.13 0.00
CA GLN A 62 -4.15 1.67 0.15
C GLN A 62 -5.24 1.30 1.16
N PHE A 63 -6.18 0.45 0.75
CA PHE A 63 -7.23 -0.08 1.62
C PHE A 63 -7.21 -1.60 1.61
N GLY A 64 -7.03 -2.22 2.78
CA GLY A 64 -7.02 -3.67 2.90
C GLY A 64 -6.71 -4.18 4.29
N ALA A 65 -6.72 -5.50 4.49
CA ALA A 65 -6.33 -6.08 5.78
C ALA A 65 -4.84 -5.80 6.06
N LEU A 66 -4.00 -5.93 5.03
CA LEU A 66 -2.56 -5.71 5.08
C LEU A 66 -2.16 -4.68 4.02
N ASN A 67 -1.40 -3.65 4.43
CA ASN A 67 -0.84 -2.66 3.52
C ASN A 67 0.67 -2.50 3.77
N TYR A 68 1.45 -2.48 2.69
CA TYR A 68 2.88 -2.17 2.70
C TYR A 68 3.24 -1.18 1.59
N ALA A 69 4.09 -0.22 1.92
CA ALA A 69 4.77 0.63 0.95
C ALA A 69 6.21 0.92 1.39
N GLY A 70 7.21 0.85 0.51
CA GLY A 70 8.56 1.31 0.85
C GLY A 70 8.56 2.76 1.35
N SER A 71 7.99 3.68 0.58
CA SER A 71 7.70 5.05 1.04
C SER A 71 6.24 5.41 0.82
N LEU A 72 5.59 6.00 1.82
CA LEU A 72 4.18 6.38 1.77
C LEU A 72 3.99 7.89 1.58
N ASN A 73 3.29 8.27 0.51
CA ASN A 73 2.72 9.59 0.29
C ASN A 73 1.18 9.51 0.16
N GLY A 74 0.47 9.37 1.27
CA GLY A 74 -0.99 9.22 1.23
C GLY A 74 -1.58 8.51 2.46
N LEU A 75 -2.60 7.69 2.24
CA LEU A 75 -3.40 7.05 3.27
C LEU A 75 -3.29 5.52 3.17
N GLN A 76 -2.93 4.85 4.28
CA GLN A 76 -3.10 3.41 4.43
C GLN A 76 -4.20 3.12 5.46
N LEU A 77 -5.21 2.34 5.06
CA LEU A 77 -6.32 1.93 5.91
C LEU A 77 -6.35 0.40 5.99
N GLY A 78 -6.20 -0.15 7.19
CA GLY A 78 -6.19 -1.60 7.36
C GLY A 78 -6.06 -2.10 8.78
N PHE A 79 -5.95 -3.43 8.96
CA PHE A 79 -5.62 -3.97 10.27
C PHE A 79 -4.13 -3.79 10.56
N ILE A 80 -3.28 -4.03 9.56
CA ILE A 80 -1.84 -3.85 9.63
C ILE A 80 -1.40 -2.95 8.47
N ASN A 81 -0.75 -1.85 8.83
CA ASN A 81 -0.13 -0.92 7.91
C ASN A 81 1.37 -0.90 8.18
N ALA A 82 2.18 -0.89 7.13
CA ALA A 82 3.62 -0.89 7.24
C ALA A 82 4.26 -0.02 6.16
N THR A 83 5.32 0.68 6.54
CA THR A 83 6.17 1.38 5.60
C THR A 83 7.62 1.48 6.07
N ASP A 84 8.58 1.62 5.16
CA ASP A 84 9.93 1.99 5.58
C ASP A 84 9.99 3.47 5.98
N ARG A 85 9.16 4.33 5.37
CA ARG A 85 9.04 5.74 5.74
C ARG A 85 7.73 6.36 5.27
N ILE A 86 7.02 7.03 6.16
CA ILE A 86 5.97 7.98 5.74
C ILE A 86 6.67 9.27 5.29
N GLU A 87 6.56 9.64 4.01
CA GLU A 87 7.03 10.94 3.50
C GLU A 87 6.00 12.02 3.82
N LYS A 88 4.73 11.75 3.50
CA LYS A 88 3.59 12.61 3.83
C LYS A 88 2.31 11.80 3.82
N GLY A 89 1.66 11.61 4.96
CA GLY A 89 0.52 10.73 4.99
C GLY A 89 0.05 10.30 6.37
N VAL A 90 -0.91 9.38 6.36
CA VAL A 90 -1.52 8.80 7.54
C VAL A 90 -1.67 7.29 7.34
N GLN A 91 -1.38 6.51 8.37
CA GLN A 91 -1.77 5.11 8.49
C GLN A 91 -2.84 5.02 9.58
N ILE A 92 -3.92 4.28 9.31
CA ILE A 92 -4.99 4.02 10.28
C ILE A 92 -5.24 2.52 10.33
N GLY A 93 -5.02 1.94 11.51
CA GLY A 93 -5.12 0.50 11.71
C GLY A 93 -4.74 0.03 13.11
N LEU A 94 -4.99 -1.24 13.41
CA LEU A 94 -4.65 -1.81 14.72
C LEU A 94 -3.14 -1.76 14.98
N ILE A 95 -2.35 -2.00 13.94
CA ILE A 95 -0.89 -1.94 13.96
C ILE A 95 -0.43 -1.04 12.82
N ASN A 96 0.29 0.03 13.12
CA ASN A 96 0.90 0.92 12.13
C ASN A 96 2.41 0.92 12.34
N TYR A 97 3.16 0.42 11.37
CA TYR A 97 4.62 0.32 11.41
C TYR A 97 5.25 1.35 10.47
N ASP A 98 6.20 2.12 10.98
CA ASP A 98 7.07 3.02 10.23
C ASP A 98 8.51 2.80 10.69
N LYS A 99 9.34 2.25 9.82
CA LYS A 99 10.76 1.97 10.12
C LYS A 99 11.57 3.24 10.40
N SER A 100 11.14 4.40 9.88
CA SER A 100 11.75 5.70 10.16
C SER A 100 11.36 6.29 11.52
N GLY A 101 10.51 5.57 12.26
CA GLY A 101 9.94 5.96 13.53
C GLY A 101 8.60 6.66 13.39
N THR A 102 7.80 6.56 14.44
CA THR A 102 6.42 7.08 14.47
C THR A 102 6.37 8.59 14.64
N PHE A 103 5.18 9.16 14.48
CA PHE A 103 4.91 10.57 14.74
C PHE A 103 5.21 11.03 16.17
N ILE A 104 5.26 10.10 17.15
CA ILE A 104 5.57 10.41 18.55
C ILE A 104 7.07 10.32 18.83
N SER A 105 7.74 9.30 18.30
CA SER A 105 9.17 9.12 18.54
C SER A 105 9.84 8.38 17.39
N LYS A 106 11.07 8.79 17.09
CA LYS A 106 11.95 8.14 16.12
C LYS A 106 12.38 6.75 16.56
N ASP A 107 12.38 6.48 17.86
CA ASP A 107 12.81 5.21 18.45
C ASP A 107 11.69 4.17 18.55
N ILE A 108 10.45 4.59 18.27
CA ILE A 108 9.26 3.72 18.34
C ILE A 108 8.77 3.50 16.92
N PRO A 109 8.97 2.31 16.34
CA PRO A 109 8.59 2.04 14.96
C PRO A 109 7.14 1.56 14.81
N VAL A 110 6.43 1.27 15.90
CA VAL A 110 5.03 0.80 15.87
C VAL A 110 4.15 1.72 16.70
N PHE A 111 3.03 2.16 16.14
CA PHE A 111 2.00 2.85 16.90
C PHE A 111 0.59 2.30 16.60
N PRO A 112 -0.23 2.05 17.64
CA PRO A 112 -1.59 1.56 17.43
C PRO A 112 -2.52 2.67 16.93
N ILE A 113 -3.58 2.27 16.22
CA ILE A 113 -4.71 3.10 15.76
C ILE A 113 -4.34 4.09 14.65
N ILE A 114 -3.37 4.98 14.85
CA ILE A 114 -3.03 6.04 13.88
C ILE A 114 -1.54 6.37 13.87
N ASN A 115 -0.93 6.57 12.71
CA ASN A 115 0.43 7.12 12.58
C ASN A 115 0.46 8.13 11.42
N ALA A 116 0.95 9.36 11.64
CA ALA A 116 0.85 10.45 10.65
C ALA A 116 2.13 11.29 10.53
N ARG A 117 2.48 11.72 9.32
CA ARG A 117 3.57 12.67 9.06
C ARG A 117 3.14 13.68 8.00
N PHE A 118 3.46 14.96 8.19
CA PHE A 118 3.02 16.07 7.33
C PHE A 118 4.19 16.90 6.82
#